data_AF-A0A8S4GL15-F1
#
_entry.id   AF-A0A8S4GL15-F1
#
_cell.length_a   1.000
_cell.length_b   1.000
_cell.length_c   1.000
_cell.angle_alpha   90.00
_cell.angle_beta   90.00
_cell.angle_gamma   90.00
#
_symmetry.space_group_name_H-M   'P 1'
#
loop_
_entity.id
_entity.type
_entity.pdbx_description
1 polymer ?
#
loop_
_entity_poly.entity_id
_entity_poly.type
_entity_poly.pdbx_seq_one_letter_code
_entity_poly.pdbx_strand_id
1 'polypeptide(L)'
;MAGEDDPYAVLGLSEGTDFETVSRVYKQKLYEANRDGNEELKSRIEAAHSTLMMRSLMNRSAGKVTVPKEIAKADRQVLFPWRPRLQPCERSGIAARAALALGCIAYTASIATSGSYAFIATILAFSVANYFKLSNLFPAPAASYGANPEQRKVILRNLVRSAGLSAGSAVSGMALFYTVPDALGILPAAVTRAQWMYIVTCSALLCFVVSAFYR
;
A
#
# COMPACT_ATOMS: atom_id res chain seq x y z
N MET A 1 32.20 -47.93 -13.78
CA MET A 1 31.80 -46.73 -14.55
C MET A 1 30.40 -47.02 -15.09
N ALA A 2 29.37 -46.75 -14.30
CA ALA A 2 27.98 -46.80 -14.76
C ALA A 2 27.67 -45.41 -15.33
N GLY A 3 27.37 -45.35 -16.62
CA GLY A 3 26.87 -44.11 -17.23
C GLY A 3 25.65 -43.67 -16.44
N GLU A 4 25.71 -42.45 -15.92
CA GLU A 4 24.65 -41.84 -15.15
C GLU A 4 23.49 -41.58 -16.12
N ASP A 5 22.59 -42.55 -16.26
CA ASP A 5 21.38 -42.41 -17.07
C ASP A 5 20.66 -41.13 -16.63
N ASP A 6 20.34 -40.26 -17.59
CA ASP A 6 19.65 -39.00 -17.29
C ASP A 6 18.34 -39.30 -16.56
N PRO A 7 18.11 -38.76 -15.34
CA PRO A 7 16.91 -39.07 -14.56
C PRO A 7 15.60 -38.70 -15.27
N TYR A 8 15.63 -37.75 -16.22
CA TYR A 8 14.47 -37.48 -17.08
C TYR A 8 14.23 -38.59 -18.11
N ALA A 9 15.29 -39.13 -18.71
CA ALA A 9 15.20 -40.26 -19.64
C ALA A 9 14.64 -41.54 -18.98
N VAL A 10 15.04 -41.84 -17.73
CA VAL A 10 14.49 -42.98 -16.97
C VAL A 10 12.98 -42.85 -16.77
N LEU A 11 12.51 -41.63 -16.48
CA LEU A 11 11.08 -41.34 -16.34
C LEU A 11 10.37 -41.11 -17.68
N GLY A 12 11.09 -41.02 -18.80
CA GLY A 12 10.52 -40.74 -20.12
C GLY A 12 9.95 -39.32 -20.24
N LEU A 13 10.56 -38.37 -19.53
CA LEU A 13 10.17 -36.97 -19.48
C LEU A 13 11.19 -36.11 -20.23
N SER A 14 10.76 -34.94 -20.71
CA SER A 14 11.68 -33.93 -21.23
C SER A 14 12.36 -33.15 -20.09
N GLU A 15 13.56 -32.64 -20.34
CA GLU A 15 14.21 -31.71 -19.41
C GLU A 15 13.34 -30.45 -19.21
N GLY A 16 13.13 -30.06 -17.95
CA GLY A 16 12.34 -28.85 -17.61
C GLY A 16 10.83 -29.06 -17.47
N THR A 17 10.35 -30.30 -17.47
CA THR A 17 8.92 -30.60 -17.23
C THR A 17 8.50 -30.24 -15.79
N ASP A 18 7.27 -29.78 -15.62
CA ASP A 18 6.77 -29.29 -14.33
C ASP A 18 6.69 -30.39 -13.26
N PHE A 19 6.85 -30.01 -11.99
CA PHE A 19 6.93 -30.92 -10.85
C PHE A 19 5.72 -31.85 -10.73
N GLU A 20 4.53 -31.35 -11.04
CA GLU A 20 3.28 -32.11 -10.97
C GLU A 20 3.26 -33.25 -11.99
N THR A 21 3.80 -33.01 -13.19
CA THR A 21 3.90 -34.02 -14.24
C THR A 21 4.94 -35.09 -13.90
N VAL A 22 6.08 -34.69 -13.30
CA VAL A 22 7.11 -35.62 -12.81
C VAL A 22 6.53 -36.56 -11.76
N SER A 23 5.78 -36.01 -10.79
CA SER A 23 5.14 -36.78 -9.73
C SER A 23 4.06 -37.74 -10.25
N ARG A 24 3.32 -37.33 -11.28
CA ARG A 24 2.29 -38.17 -11.93
C ARG A 24 2.92 -39.36 -12.67
N VAL A 25 3.93 -39.10 -13.49
CA VAL A 25 4.62 -40.13 -14.29
C VAL A 25 5.39 -41.10 -13.39
N TYR A 26 6.02 -40.61 -12.32
CA TYR A 26 6.63 -41.44 -11.30
C TYR A 26 5.63 -42.45 -10.71
N LYS A 27 4.46 -41.99 -10.24
CA LYS A 27 3.43 -42.87 -9.66
C LYS A 27 2.93 -43.92 -10.65
N GLN A 28 2.78 -43.53 -11.91
CA GLN A 28 2.35 -44.45 -12.97
C GLN A 28 3.40 -45.53 -13.24
N LYS A 29 4.67 -45.15 -13.44
CA LYS A 29 5.75 -46.11 -13.69
C LYS A 29 6.06 -47.00 -12.49
N LEU A 30 5.94 -46.48 -11.27
CA LEU A 30 6.08 -47.26 -10.05
C LEU A 30 4.98 -48.33 -9.95
N TYR A 31 3.75 -48.00 -10.35
CA TYR A 31 2.64 -48.95 -10.37
C TYR A 31 2.86 -50.06 -11.40
N GLU A 32 3.31 -49.71 -12.61
CA GLU A 32 3.65 -50.65 -13.68
C GLU A 32 4.81 -51.58 -13.25
N ALA A 33 5.87 -51.03 -12.66
CA ALA A 33 7.01 -51.80 -12.15
C ALA A 33 6.63 -52.82 -11.06
N ASN A 34 5.74 -52.42 -10.14
CA ASN A 34 5.23 -53.31 -9.08
C ASN A 34 4.32 -54.41 -9.65
N ARG A 35 3.54 -54.11 -10.70
CA ARG A 35 2.67 -55.09 -11.36
C ARG A 35 3.48 -56.17 -12.08
N ASP A 36 4.59 -55.78 -12.69
CA ASP A 36 5.46 -56.69 -13.46
C ASP A 36 6.49 -57.41 -12.57
N GLY A 37 6.56 -57.09 -11.27
CA GLY A 37 7.44 -57.74 -10.29
C GLY A 37 8.94 -57.47 -10.49
N ASN A 38 9.29 -56.40 -11.21
CA ASN A 38 10.67 -56.10 -11.57
C ASN A 38 11.32 -55.12 -10.57
N GLU A 39 11.98 -55.68 -9.55
CA GLU A 39 12.57 -54.90 -8.45
C GLU A 39 13.74 -54.01 -8.90
N GLU A 40 14.48 -54.41 -9.94
CA GLU A 40 15.58 -53.60 -10.50
C GLU A 40 15.08 -52.35 -11.22
N LEU A 41 13.93 -52.45 -11.90
CA LEU A 41 13.33 -51.32 -12.60
C LEU A 41 12.76 -50.31 -11.60
N LYS A 42 12.17 -50.81 -10.52
CA LYS A 42 11.64 -50.02 -9.41
C LYS A 42 12.73 -49.21 -8.72
N SER A 43 13.88 -49.82 -8.38
CA SER A 43 14.98 -49.11 -7.73
C SER A 43 15.53 -47.97 -8.59
N ARG A 44 15.60 -48.17 -9.92
CA ARG A 44 16.02 -47.14 -10.87
C ARG A 44 15.04 -45.97 -10.95
N ILE A 45 13.74 -46.24 -10.94
CA ILE A 45 12.69 -45.21 -10.95
C ILE A 45 12.73 -44.38 -9.65
N GLU A 46 12.87 -45.03 -8.50
CA GLU A 46 12.98 -44.37 -7.19
C GLU A 46 14.25 -43.52 -7.07
N ALA A 47 15.38 -44.03 -7.56
CA ALA A 47 16.64 -43.30 -7.62
C ALA A 47 16.51 -42.05 -8.51
N ALA A 48 15.99 -42.19 -9.74
CA ALA A 48 15.80 -41.08 -10.67
C ALA A 48 14.90 -39.98 -10.09
N HIS A 49 13.77 -40.38 -9.48
CA HIS A 49 12.85 -39.45 -8.81
C HIS A 49 13.53 -38.72 -7.65
N SER A 50 14.28 -39.44 -6.81
CA SER A 50 15.00 -38.85 -5.67
C SER A 50 16.04 -37.82 -6.13
N THR A 51 16.76 -38.09 -7.22
CA THR A 51 17.74 -37.15 -7.80
C THR A 51 17.07 -35.87 -8.32
N LEU A 52 15.91 -35.98 -8.99
CA LEU A 52 15.15 -34.82 -9.45
C LEU A 52 14.62 -33.98 -8.28
N MET A 53 14.12 -34.63 -7.23
CA MET A 53 13.66 -33.96 -6.01
C MET A 53 14.80 -33.20 -5.33
N MET A 54 15.96 -33.83 -5.18
CA MET A 54 17.14 -33.19 -4.60
C MET A 54 17.64 -32.01 -5.44
N ARG A 55 17.67 -32.15 -6.77
CA ARG A 55 18.01 -31.03 -7.68
C ARG A 55 17.02 -29.86 -7.53
N SER A 56 15.72 -30.15 -7.43
CA SER A 56 14.69 -29.12 -7.20
C SER A 56 14.88 -28.40 -5.86
N LEU A 57 15.15 -29.15 -4.78
CA LEU A 57 15.42 -28.58 -3.46
C LEU A 57 16.69 -27.72 -3.45
N MET A 58 17.78 -28.18 -4.06
CA MET A 58 19.03 -27.41 -4.18
C MET A 58 18.83 -26.13 -5.01
N ASN A 59 18.03 -26.20 -6.07
CA ASN A 59 17.69 -25.02 -6.87
C ASN A 59 16.82 -24.02 -6.09
N ARG A 60 15.91 -24.49 -5.23
CA ARG A 60 15.12 -23.65 -4.31
C ARG A 60 16.01 -22.99 -3.25
N SER A 61 16.90 -23.75 -2.61
CA SER A 61 17.81 -23.21 -1.59
C SER A 61 18.83 -22.24 -2.17
N ALA A 62 19.26 -22.44 -3.42
CA ALA A 62 20.16 -21.53 -4.13
C ALA A 62 19.46 -20.28 -4.71
N GLY A 63 18.14 -20.12 -4.51
CA GLY A 63 17.38 -18.96 -5.01
C GLY A 63 17.23 -18.92 -6.54
N LYS A 64 17.45 -20.05 -7.23
CA LYS A 64 17.37 -20.14 -8.70
C LYS A 64 15.94 -20.33 -9.23
N VAL A 65 14.95 -20.44 -8.34
CA VAL A 65 13.55 -20.59 -8.71
C VAL A 65 12.89 -19.22 -8.84
N THR A 66 12.43 -18.89 -10.04
CA THR A 66 11.71 -17.65 -10.34
C THR A 66 10.31 -17.72 -9.74
N VAL A 67 10.15 -17.26 -8.49
CA VAL A 67 8.84 -17.21 -7.83
C VAL A 67 8.03 -16.04 -8.41
N PRO A 68 6.75 -16.24 -8.79
CA PRO A 68 5.86 -15.16 -9.18
C PRO A 68 5.85 -14.06 -8.11
N LYS A 69 5.93 -12.79 -8.51
CA LYS A 69 6.03 -11.64 -7.59
C LYS A 69 4.90 -11.60 -6.57
N GLU A 70 3.72 -12.10 -6.94
CA GLU A 70 2.52 -12.18 -6.10
C GLU A 70 2.66 -13.17 -4.94
N ILE A 71 3.35 -14.28 -5.18
CA ILE A 71 3.64 -15.32 -4.18
C ILE A 71 4.83 -14.89 -3.32
N ALA A 72 5.89 -14.36 -3.97
CA ALA A 72 7.08 -13.86 -3.27
C ALA A 72 6.78 -12.67 -2.33
N LYS A 73 5.68 -11.95 -2.58
CA LYS A 73 5.23 -10.82 -1.76
C LYS A 73 3.82 -11.02 -1.23
N ALA A 74 3.41 -12.27 -0.99
CA ALA A 74 2.08 -12.58 -0.45
C ALA A 74 1.80 -11.83 0.86
N ASP A 75 2.81 -11.71 1.73
CA ASP A 75 2.72 -10.95 3.00
C ASP A 75 2.48 -9.44 2.81
N ARG A 76 2.75 -8.92 1.60
CA ARG A 76 2.59 -7.50 1.26
C ARG A 76 1.36 -7.24 0.39
N GLN A 77 0.46 -8.21 0.26
CA GLN A 77 -0.78 -8.01 -0.48
C GLN A 77 -1.66 -6.94 0.19
N VAL A 78 -2.19 -6.05 -0.64
CA VAL A 78 -3.05 -4.97 -0.17
C VAL A 78 -4.45 -5.52 0.04
N LEU A 79 -4.80 -5.86 1.28
CA LEU A 79 -6.12 -6.40 1.65
C LEU A 79 -7.28 -5.44 1.31
N PHE A 80 -7.06 -4.12 1.42
CA PHE A 80 -8.07 -3.10 1.15
C PHE A 80 -7.53 -2.03 0.20
N PRO A 81 -8.14 -1.84 -0.99
CA PRO A 81 -7.64 -0.89 -1.97
C PRO A 81 -7.76 0.57 -1.52
N TRP A 82 -8.68 0.89 -0.60
CA TRP A 82 -8.95 2.24 -0.07
C TRP A 82 -8.21 2.57 1.24
N ARG A 83 -7.30 1.72 1.73
CA ARG A 83 -6.55 2.01 2.96
C ARG A 83 -5.71 3.29 2.83
N PRO A 84 -5.65 4.16 3.87
CA PRO A 84 -4.71 5.28 3.91
C PRO A 84 -3.27 4.80 3.73
N ARG A 85 -2.53 5.40 2.79
CA ARG A 85 -1.15 5.03 2.52
C ARG A 85 -0.22 5.97 3.27
N LEU A 86 0.66 5.40 4.10
CA LEU A 86 1.70 6.16 4.78
C LEU A 86 2.69 6.70 3.75
N GLN A 87 2.82 8.02 3.73
CA GLN A 87 3.76 8.77 2.92
C GLN A 87 4.25 9.97 3.76
N PRO A 88 5.16 9.75 4.72
CA PRO A 88 5.67 10.82 5.55
C PRO A 88 6.39 11.86 4.69
N CYS A 89 6.12 13.14 4.97
CA CYS A 89 6.89 14.24 4.41
C CYS A 89 8.33 14.23 4.95
N GLU A 90 9.22 14.90 4.22
CA GLU A 90 10.54 15.26 4.74
C GLU A 90 10.40 16.09 6.03
N ARG A 91 11.43 16.09 6.89
CA ARG A 91 11.43 16.82 8.18
C ARG A 91 11.06 18.30 8.01
N SER A 92 11.59 18.96 6.99
CA SER A 92 11.25 20.34 6.61
C SER A 92 9.77 20.50 6.26
N GLY A 93 9.21 19.56 5.50
CA GLY A 93 7.79 19.52 5.13
C GLY A 93 6.85 19.22 6.30
N ILE A 94 7.29 18.45 7.30
CA ILE A 94 6.55 18.24 8.55
C ILE A 94 6.54 19.53 9.37
N ALA A 95 7.70 20.16 9.54
CA ALA A 95 7.82 21.43 10.26
C ALA A 95 6.95 22.53 9.65
N ALA A 96 6.93 22.65 8.32
CA ALA A 96 6.09 23.63 7.63
C ALA A 96 4.59 23.42 7.89
N ARG A 97 4.12 22.16 7.98
CA ARG A 97 2.71 21.85 8.28
C ARG A 97 2.36 22.05 9.74
N ALA A 98 3.31 21.78 10.64
CA ALA A 98 3.15 22.08 12.06
C ALA A 98 3.04 23.59 12.26
N ALA A 99 3.90 24.38 11.61
CA ALA A 99 3.82 25.84 11.60
C ALA A 99 2.49 26.33 11.02
N LEU A 100 2.00 25.70 9.94
CA LEU A 100 0.69 26.02 9.37
C LEU A 100 -0.45 25.77 10.36
N ALA A 101 -0.46 24.62 11.03
CA ALA A 101 -1.46 24.28 12.04
C ALA A 101 -1.45 25.28 13.21
N LEU A 102 -0.27 25.57 13.74
CA LEU A 102 -0.08 26.55 14.81
C LEU A 102 -0.52 27.95 14.36
N GLY A 103 -0.22 28.34 13.12
CA GLY A 103 -0.66 29.60 12.53
C GLY A 103 -2.19 29.70 12.45
N CYS A 104 -2.86 28.63 12.04
CA CYS A 104 -4.33 28.57 12.04
C CYS A 104 -4.92 28.70 13.45
N ILE A 105 -4.33 28.03 14.43
CA ILE A 105 -4.77 28.11 15.84
C ILE A 105 -4.55 29.51 16.40
N ALA A 106 -3.37 30.10 16.17
CA ALA A 106 -3.05 31.45 16.59
C ALA A 106 -3.96 32.51 15.93
N TYR A 107 -4.29 32.33 14.65
CA TYR A 107 -5.25 33.17 13.93
C TYR A 107 -6.65 33.13 14.57
N THR A 108 -7.07 31.96 15.06
CA THR A 108 -8.34 31.89 15.81
C THR A 108 -8.27 32.52 17.18
N ALA A 109 -7.13 32.45 17.86
CA ALA A 109 -6.98 33.06 19.18
C ALA A 109 -6.93 34.60 19.10
N SER A 110 -6.45 35.17 18.00
CA SER A 110 -6.27 36.61 17.84
C SER A 110 -7.54 37.36 17.43
N ILE A 111 -8.52 36.69 16.82
CA ILE A 111 -9.76 37.32 16.39
C ILE A 111 -10.92 36.88 17.28
N ALA A 112 -11.46 37.82 18.06
CA ALA A 112 -12.56 37.55 19.00
C ALA A 112 -13.82 36.96 18.34
N THR A 113 -13.97 37.11 17.02
CA THR A 113 -15.12 36.66 16.23
C THR A 113 -14.74 35.66 15.13
N SER A 114 -13.74 34.79 15.34
CA SER A 114 -13.21 33.84 14.34
C SER A 114 -14.21 33.03 13.51
N GLY A 115 -15.45 32.87 13.98
CA GLY A 115 -16.59 32.38 13.20
C GLY A 115 -16.30 31.13 12.37
N SER A 116 -17.09 30.92 11.32
CA SER A 116 -16.88 29.83 10.36
C SER A 116 -15.75 30.13 9.36
N TYR A 117 -15.33 31.39 9.21
CA TYR A 117 -14.32 31.78 8.23
C TYR A 117 -12.94 31.23 8.57
N ALA A 118 -12.57 31.16 9.86
CA ALA A 118 -11.29 30.57 10.25
C ALA A 118 -11.24 29.07 9.95
N PHE A 119 -12.37 28.37 10.11
CA PHE A 119 -12.50 26.97 9.71
C PHE A 119 -12.31 26.79 8.20
N ILE A 120 -12.98 27.60 7.38
CA ILE A 120 -12.81 27.59 5.92
C ILE A 120 -11.36 27.92 5.52
N ALA A 121 -10.73 28.90 6.19
CA ALA A 121 -9.34 29.26 5.95
C ALA A 121 -8.39 28.09 6.25
N THR A 122 -8.64 27.30 7.30
CA THR A 122 -7.82 26.10 7.58
C THR A 122 -7.91 25.06 6.48
N ILE A 123 -9.11 24.82 5.95
CA ILE A 123 -9.33 23.88 4.84
C ILE A 123 -8.55 24.37 3.62
N LEU A 124 -8.68 25.65 3.25
CA LEU A 124 -7.98 26.22 2.11
C LEU A 124 -6.45 26.14 2.27
N ALA A 125 -5.93 26.54 3.44
CA ALA A 125 -4.51 26.51 3.73
C ALA A 125 -3.91 25.10 3.59
N PHE A 126 -4.56 24.09 4.16
CA PHE A 126 -4.12 22.69 4.04
C PHE A 126 -4.36 22.12 2.63
N SER A 127 -5.38 22.58 1.90
CA SER A 127 -5.60 22.18 0.50
C SER A 127 -4.42 22.58 -0.39
N VAL A 128 -3.90 23.79 -0.19
CA VAL A 128 -2.72 24.29 -0.91
C VAL A 128 -1.46 23.49 -0.51
N ALA A 129 -1.23 23.26 0.78
CA ALA A 129 -0.10 22.47 1.26
C ALA A 129 -0.15 21.00 0.76
N ASN A 130 -1.34 20.40 0.71
CA ASN A 130 -1.56 19.06 0.16
C ASN A 130 -1.38 19.02 -1.36
N TYR A 131 -1.78 20.09 -2.06
CA TYR A 131 -1.61 20.18 -3.50
C TYR A 131 -0.13 20.11 -3.89
N PHE A 132 0.74 20.90 -3.25
CA PHE A 132 2.19 20.85 -3.49
C PHE A 132 2.80 19.48 -3.19
N LYS A 133 2.31 18.79 -2.15
CA LYS A 133 2.74 17.41 -1.86
C LYS A 133 2.33 16.46 -2.98
N LEU A 134 1.07 16.53 -3.42
CA LEU A 134 0.53 15.66 -4.44
C LEU A 134 1.10 15.95 -5.83
N SER A 135 1.42 17.20 -6.15
CA SER A 135 2.10 17.55 -7.40
C SER A 135 3.52 17.00 -7.47
N ASN A 136 4.22 16.91 -6.33
CA ASN A 136 5.56 16.31 -6.28
C ASN A 136 5.50 14.78 -6.38
N LEU A 137 4.45 14.15 -5.82
CA LEU A 137 4.26 12.69 -5.88
C LEU A 137 3.71 12.20 -7.21
N PHE A 138 2.84 12.99 -7.83
CA PHE A 138 2.18 12.71 -9.09
C PHE A 138 2.39 13.90 -10.03
N PRO A 139 3.62 14.10 -10.53
CA PRO A 139 3.92 15.20 -11.43
C PRO A 139 3.08 15.05 -12.69
N ALA A 140 2.59 16.19 -13.20
CA ALA A 140 1.99 16.19 -14.51
C ALA A 140 3.08 15.90 -15.55
N PRO A 141 2.79 15.14 -16.62
CA PRO A 141 3.77 14.85 -17.66
C PRO A 141 4.36 16.16 -18.20
N ALA A 142 5.69 16.20 -18.39
CA ALA A 142 6.39 17.37 -18.91
C ALA A 142 5.76 17.78 -20.24
N ALA A 143 5.11 18.94 -20.28
CA ALA A 143 4.49 19.42 -21.50
C ALA A 143 5.58 20.04 -22.39
N SER A 144 5.76 19.47 -23.59
CA SER A 144 6.05 20.32 -24.74
C SER A 144 4.91 21.32 -24.84
N TYR A 145 5.27 22.60 -24.84
CA TYR A 145 4.43 23.80 -24.98
C TYR A 145 3.03 23.54 -25.58
N GLY A 146 1.97 23.71 -24.77
CA GLY A 146 0.57 23.58 -25.21
C GLY A 146 -0.29 22.83 -24.19
N ALA A 147 -1.53 23.30 -23.99
CA ALA A 147 -2.48 22.80 -23.00
C ALA A 147 -2.91 21.34 -23.28
N ASN A 148 -2.04 20.38 -22.93
CA ASN A 148 -2.33 18.97 -23.12
C ASN A 148 -3.52 18.58 -22.21
N PRO A 149 -4.62 18.02 -22.76
CA PRO A 149 -5.80 17.69 -21.97
C PRO A 149 -5.48 16.70 -20.84
N GLU A 150 -4.49 15.82 -21.05
CA GLU A 150 -3.98 14.90 -20.04
C GLU A 150 -3.31 15.62 -18.86
N GLN A 151 -2.58 16.70 -19.12
CA GLN A 151 -1.95 17.50 -18.06
C GLN A 151 -3.01 18.18 -17.18
N ARG A 152 -4.06 18.75 -17.79
CA ARG A 152 -5.18 19.35 -17.07
C ARG A 152 -5.91 18.33 -16.19
N LYS A 153 -6.13 17.12 -16.69
CA LYS A 153 -6.74 16.02 -15.92
C LYS A 153 -5.91 15.67 -14.68
N VAL A 154 -4.59 15.60 -14.80
CA VAL A 154 -3.71 15.29 -13.65
C VAL A 154 -3.74 16.41 -12.61
N ILE A 155 -3.65 17.68 -13.04
CA ILE A 155 -3.70 18.85 -12.16
C ILE A 155 -5.04 18.89 -11.41
N LEU A 156 -6.15 18.76 -12.14
CA LEU A 156 -7.49 18.77 -11.55
C LEU A 156 -7.67 17.61 -10.57
N ARG A 157 -7.19 16.41 -10.92
CA ARG A 157 -7.23 15.25 -10.02
C ARG A 157 -6.43 15.49 -8.74
N ASN A 158 -5.25 16.11 -8.83
CA ASN A 158 -4.45 16.42 -7.65
C ASN A 158 -5.11 17.51 -6.78
N LEU A 159 -5.76 18.50 -7.40
CA LEU A 159 -6.51 19.55 -6.71
C LEU A 159 -7.75 18.99 -5.99
N VAL A 160 -8.52 18.15 -6.66
CA VAL A 160 -9.71 17.52 -6.05
C VAL A 160 -9.30 16.59 -4.91
N ARG A 161 -8.20 15.83 -5.07
CA ARG A 161 -7.66 15.00 -3.98
C ARG A 161 -7.15 15.84 -2.82
N SER A 162 -6.44 16.94 -3.08
CA SER A 162 -5.90 17.80 -2.02
C SER A 162 -7.00 18.49 -1.23
N ALA A 163 -8.02 19.02 -1.92
CA ALA A 163 -9.19 19.65 -1.33
C ALA A 163 -10.09 18.63 -0.61
N GLY A 164 -10.28 17.44 -1.19
CA GLY A 164 -11.04 16.36 -0.56
C GLY A 164 -10.39 15.87 0.73
N LEU A 165 -9.05 15.73 0.74
CA LEU A 165 -8.31 15.30 1.92
C LEU A 165 -8.35 16.33 3.05
N SER A 166 -8.16 17.61 2.73
CA SER A 166 -8.21 18.71 3.72
C SER A 166 -9.63 18.95 4.25
N ALA A 167 -10.64 18.99 3.37
CA ALA A 167 -12.03 19.14 3.79
C ALA A 167 -12.50 17.92 4.60
N GLY A 168 -12.18 16.71 4.14
CA GLY A 168 -12.52 15.48 4.86
C GLY A 168 -11.88 15.40 6.24
N SER A 169 -10.59 15.74 6.37
CA SER A 169 -9.91 15.76 7.67
C SER A 169 -10.41 16.88 8.59
N ALA A 170 -10.66 18.08 8.07
CA ALA A 170 -11.20 19.17 8.86
C ALA A 170 -12.62 18.89 9.37
N VAL A 171 -13.51 18.39 8.50
CA VAL A 171 -14.88 18.00 8.84
C VAL A 171 -14.88 16.83 9.81
N SER A 172 -13.99 15.84 9.63
CA SER A 172 -13.84 14.73 10.60
C SER A 172 -13.41 15.24 11.97
N GLY A 173 -12.54 16.26 12.03
CA GLY A 173 -12.13 16.89 13.29
C GLY A 173 -13.28 17.60 13.99
N MET A 174 -14.07 18.38 13.24
CA MET A 174 -15.28 18.99 13.77
C MET A 174 -16.30 17.94 14.23
N ALA A 175 -16.46 16.87 13.44
CA ALA A 175 -17.44 15.83 13.70
C ALA A 175 -17.14 15.09 15.01
N LEU A 176 -15.92 14.53 15.11
CA LEU A 176 -15.49 13.67 16.19
C LEU A 176 -15.30 14.40 17.51
N PHE A 177 -14.76 15.63 17.47
CA PHE A 177 -14.39 16.35 18.70
C PHE A 177 -15.42 17.37 19.16
N TYR A 178 -16.24 17.92 18.26
CA TYR A 178 -17.26 18.91 18.63
C TYR A 178 -18.68 18.39 18.46
N THR A 179 -19.12 18.04 17.25
CA THR A 179 -20.56 17.78 17.02
C THR A 179 -21.09 16.54 17.74
N VAL A 180 -20.32 15.45 17.77
CA VAL A 180 -20.75 14.22 18.45
C VAL A 180 -20.74 14.41 19.98
N PRO A 181 -19.67 14.94 20.60
CA PRO A 181 -19.69 15.21 22.04
C PRO A 181 -20.73 16.24 22.49
N ASP A 182 -21.02 17.25 21.66
CA ASP A 182 -22.06 18.24 21.93
C ASP A 182 -23.46 17.62 21.90
N ALA A 183 -23.74 16.80 20.87
CA ALA A 183 -25.00 16.06 20.75
C ALA A 183 -25.23 15.07 21.92
N LEU A 184 -24.14 14.57 22.52
CA LEU A 184 -24.19 13.70 23.69
C LEU A 184 -24.23 14.48 25.03
N GLY A 185 -24.14 15.82 25.00
CA GLY A 185 -24.16 16.66 26.20
C GLY A 185 -22.90 16.53 27.08
N ILE A 186 -21.78 16.05 26.53
CA ILE A 186 -20.54 15.80 27.26
C ILE A 186 -19.71 17.08 27.42
N LEU A 187 -19.90 18.06 26.51
CA LEU A 187 -19.03 19.23 26.44
C LEU A 187 -19.31 20.26 27.55
N PRO A 188 -18.26 20.79 28.21
CA PRO A 188 -18.40 21.90 29.16
C PRO A 188 -18.90 23.18 28.48
N ALA A 189 -19.67 24.00 29.21
CA ALA A 189 -20.20 25.28 28.72
C ALA A 189 -19.11 26.29 28.27
N ALA A 190 -17.87 26.15 28.74
CA ALA A 190 -16.75 26.95 28.29
C ALA A 190 -16.37 26.64 26.83
N VAL A 191 -16.46 25.37 26.43
CA VAL A 191 -16.14 24.91 25.07
C VAL A 191 -17.21 25.35 24.08
N THR A 192 -18.47 25.26 24.46
CA THR A 192 -19.59 25.70 23.59
C THR A 192 -19.59 27.21 23.38
N ARG A 193 -19.16 28.00 24.37
CA ARG A 193 -18.97 29.46 24.23
C ARG A 193 -17.86 29.82 23.24
N ALA A 194 -16.77 29.05 23.23
CA ALA A 194 -15.62 29.25 22.33
C ALA A 194 -15.58 28.21 21.20
N GLN A 195 -16.75 27.78 20.71
CA GLN A 195 -16.91 26.66 19.79
C GLN A 195 -15.96 26.70 18.58
N TRP A 196 -15.81 27.86 17.94
CA TRP A 196 -15.01 28.00 16.72
C TRP A 196 -13.52 27.84 16.96
N MET A 197 -12.99 28.31 18.10
CA MET A 197 -11.59 28.09 18.46
C MET A 197 -11.32 26.60 18.68
N TYR A 198 -12.23 25.93 19.38
CA TYR A 198 -12.08 24.50 19.68
C TYR A 198 -12.17 23.64 18.42
N ILE A 199 -13.16 23.90 17.55
CA ILE A 199 -13.34 23.20 16.26
C ILE A 199 -12.08 23.37 15.41
N VAL A 200 -11.61 24.60 15.22
CA VAL A 200 -10.44 24.87 14.38
C VAL A 200 -9.19 24.21 14.95
N THR A 201 -9.00 24.19 16.27
CA THR A 201 -7.86 23.53 16.89
C THR A 201 -7.85 22.03 16.58
N CYS A 202 -8.98 21.34 16.79
CA CYS A 202 -9.09 19.92 16.54
C CYS A 202 -8.93 19.58 15.05
N SER A 203 -9.56 20.37 14.17
CA SER A 203 -9.47 20.21 12.72
C SER A 203 -8.05 20.51 12.20
N ALA A 204 -7.37 21.53 12.69
CA ALA A 204 -5.99 21.85 12.30
C ALA A 204 -5.01 20.75 12.71
N LEU A 205 -5.19 20.16 13.90
CA LEU A 205 -4.37 19.03 14.37
C LEU A 205 -4.59 17.77 13.51
N LEU A 206 -5.85 17.43 13.19
CA LEU A 206 -6.11 16.31 12.28
C LEU A 206 -5.58 16.57 10.87
N CYS A 207 -5.80 17.77 10.32
CA CYS A 207 -5.24 18.19 9.03
C CYS A 207 -3.72 18.07 9.02
N PHE A 208 -3.04 18.45 10.11
CA PHE A 208 -1.59 18.27 10.26
C PHE A 208 -1.19 16.80 10.16
N VAL A 209 -1.79 15.93 10.97
CA VAL A 209 -1.45 14.49 10.99
C VAL A 209 -1.69 13.86 9.62
N VAL A 210 -2.86 14.10 9.02
CA VAL A 210 -3.22 13.56 7.71
C VAL A 210 -2.29 14.09 6.61
N SER A 211 -2.06 15.40 6.57
CA SER A 211 -1.21 16.05 5.57
C SER A 211 0.27 15.65 5.69
N ALA A 212 0.79 15.50 6.91
CA ALA A 212 2.19 15.18 7.16
C ALA A 212 2.50 13.71 6.86
N PHE A 213 1.62 12.78 7.26
CA PHE A 213 1.94 11.35 7.27
C PHE A 213 1.22 10.53 6.19
N TYR A 214 0.13 11.04 5.61
CA TYR A 214 -0.71 10.28 4.69
C TYR A 214 -0.81 10.95 3.30
N ARG A 215 -1.32 10.19 2.33
CA ARG A 215 -1.67 10.65 0.97
C ARG A 215 -3.01 10.09 0.52
#